data_AF-A0A0G4LX70-F1
#
_entry.id   AF-A0A0G4LX70-F1
#
_cell.length_a   1.000
_cell.length_b   1.000
_cell.length_c   1.000
_cell.angle_alpha   90.00
_cell.angle_beta   90.00
_cell.angle_gamma   90.00
#
_symmetry.space_group_name_H-M   'P 1'
#
loop_
_entity.id
_entity.type
_entity.pdbx_description
1 polymer ?
#
loop_
_entity_poly.entity_id
_entity_poly.type
_entity_poly.pdbx_seq_one_letter_code
_entity_poly.pdbx_strand_id
1 'polypeptide(L)'
;MPLELSPDSPAYTPDGKTTLFTDLADFVRRCQTFEGGLGGKPDTEAHGAYTFCALGCLAILDAPHRIIPKPRTGADQVFDEEDRVATIHPAYTIPEQKAYAMKAYFAAKTGF
;
A
#
# COMPACT_ATOMS: atom_id res chain seq x y z
N MET A 1 15.91 -6.32 -0.69
CA MET A 1 15.52 -6.59 0.71
C MET A 1 15.27 -8.09 0.83
N PRO A 2 15.76 -8.77 1.89
CA PRO A 2 15.42 -10.17 2.12
C PRO A 2 13.91 -10.28 2.40
N LEU A 3 13.24 -11.22 1.74
CA LEU A 3 11.80 -11.48 1.90
C LEU A 3 11.52 -12.56 2.95
N GLU A 4 12.53 -13.38 3.22
CA GLU A 4 12.49 -14.47 4.19
C GLU A 4 12.48 -13.93 5.62
N LEU A 5 11.75 -14.62 6.48
CA LEU A 5 11.73 -14.34 7.92
C LEU A 5 13.02 -14.89 8.56
N SER A 6 13.52 -14.19 9.60
CA SER A 6 14.58 -14.74 10.44
C SER A 6 14.09 -16.03 11.12
N PRO A 7 14.93 -17.08 11.25
CA PRO A 7 14.59 -18.29 12.01
C PRO A 7 14.18 -18.01 13.47
N ASP A 8 14.61 -16.88 14.04
CA ASP A 8 14.23 -16.45 15.40
C ASP A 8 12.84 -15.81 15.47
N SER A 9 12.20 -15.56 14.33
CA SER A 9 10.86 -14.95 14.28
C SER A 9 9.80 -15.96 14.74
N PRO A 10 8.85 -15.57 15.61
CA PRO A 10 7.74 -16.43 16.00
C PRO A 10 6.80 -16.78 14.82
N ALA A 11 6.89 -16.04 13.70
CA ALA A 11 6.13 -16.31 12.48
C ALA A 11 6.92 -17.13 11.43
N TYR A 12 8.17 -17.52 11.72
CA TYR A 12 8.99 -18.30 10.79
C TYR A 12 8.41 -19.71 10.61
N THR A 13 8.29 -20.15 9.36
CA THR A 13 7.95 -21.52 9.02
C THR A 13 9.10 -22.17 8.21
N PRO A 14 9.53 -23.40 8.54
CA PRO A 14 10.65 -24.05 7.84
C PRO A 14 10.41 -24.34 6.36
N ASP A 15 9.16 -24.27 5.91
CA ASP A 15 8.77 -24.53 4.51
C ASP A 15 8.96 -23.31 3.59
N GLY A 16 9.39 -22.16 4.13
CA GLY A 16 9.63 -20.94 3.35
C GLY A 16 8.36 -20.33 2.73
N LYS A 17 7.18 -20.81 3.10
CA LYS A 17 5.91 -20.29 2.56
C LYS A 17 5.48 -18.98 3.24
N THR A 18 5.93 -18.76 4.47
CA THR A 18 5.63 -17.56 5.23
C THR A 18 6.76 -16.55 5.06
N THR A 19 6.46 -15.45 4.39
CA THR A 19 7.39 -14.36 4.08
C THR A 19 6.98 -13.08 4.82
N LEU A 20 7.79 -12.03 4.72
CA LEU A 20 7.43 -10.69 5.22
C LEU A 20 6.15 -10.12 4.58
N PHE A 21 5.70 -10.67 3.45
CA PHE A 21 4.53 -10.20 2.71
C PHE A 21 3.30 -11.08 2.90
N THR A 22 3.42 -12.22 3.57
CA THR A 22 2.29 -13.13 3.84
C THR A 22 1.23 -12.39 4.67
N ASP A 23 -0.02 -12.41 4.19
CA ASP A 23 -1.20 -11.74 4.79
C ASP A 23 -1.09 -10.22 4.99
N LEU A 24 -0.09 -9.56 4.40
CA LEU A 24 0.16 -8.13 4.61
C LEU A 24 -0.98 -7.25 4.05
N ALA A 25 -1.48 -7.57 2.85
CA ALA A 25 -2.60 -6.84 2.26
C ALA A 25 -3.88 -6.97 3.11
N ASP A 26 -4.14 -8.17 3.65
CA ASP A 26 -5.28 -8.41 4.53
C ASP A 26 -5.14 -7.72 5.90
N PHE A 27 -3.92 -7.63 6.42
CA PHE A 27 -3.64 -6.82 7.60
C PHE A 27 -3.96 -5.35 7.35
N VAL A 28 -3.42 -4.77 6.27
CA VAL A 28 -3.68 -3.36 5.88
C VAL A 28 -5.18 -3.12 5.68
N ARG A 29 -5.89 -4.04 5.03
CA ARG A 29 -7.34 -3.95 4.83
C ARG A 29 -8.12 -3.84 6.14
N ARG A 30 -7.68 -4.52 7.21
CA ARG A 30 -8.32 -4.45 8.53
C ARG A 30 -8.02 -3.15 9.29
N CYS A 31 -7.03 -2.38 8.86
CA CYS A 31 -6.73 -1.07 9.44
C CYS A 31 -7.65 0.05 8.92
N GLN A 32 -8.51 -0.24 7.92
CA GLN A 32 -9.44 0.73 7.35
C GLN A 32 -10.50 1.09 8.38
N THR A 33 -10.69 2.38 8.63
CA THR A 33 -11.71 2.85 9.57
C THR A 33 -13.02 3.17 8.86
N PHE A 34 -14.11 3.26 9.65
CA PHE A 34 -15.44 3.61 9.14
C PHE A 34 -15.51 5.04 8.59
N GLU A 35 -14.75 5.97 9.18
CA GLU A 35 -14.74 7.37 8.74
C GLU A 35 -13.89 7.61 7.47
N GLY A 36 -13.21 6.57 6.97
CA GLY A 36 -12.25 6.67 5.88
C GLY A 36 -10.80 6.82 6.37
N GLY A 37 -9.84 6.41 5.53
CA GLY A 37 -8.42 6.36 5.89
C GLY A 37 -8.03 5.11 6.71
N LEU A 38 -6.75 5.00 7.03
CA LEU A 38 -6.15 3.83 7.68
C LEU A 38 -5.49 4.20 9.00
N GLY A 39 -5.69 3.37 10.02
CA GLY A 39 -4.99 3.42 11.29
C GLY A 39 -3.67 2.62 11.27
N GLY A 40 -2.90 2.73 12.35
CA GLY A 40 -1.63 1.98 12.49
C GLY A 40 -1.83 0.48 12.74
N LYS A 41 -3.02 0.09 13.20
CA LYS A 41 -3.46 -1.30 13.40
C LYS A 41 -4.99 -1.36 13.34
N PRO A 42 -5.60 -2.55 13.30
CA PRO A 42 -7.05 -2.67 13.42
C PRO A 42 -7.59 -1.96 14.68
N ASP A 43 -8.78 -1.39 14.54
CA ASP A 43 -9.52 -0.70 15.61
C ASP A 43 -8.76 0.51 16.20
N THR A 44 -8.06 1.26 15.34
CA THR A 44 -7.43 2.54 15.71
C THR A 44 -7.88 3.66 14.80
N GLU A 45 -7.77 4.90 15.29
CA GLU A 45 -8.11 6.11 14.56
C GLU A 45 -7.31 6.23 13.26
N ALA A 46 -7.96 6.69 12.20
CA ALA A 46 -7.31 6.96 10.93
C ALA A 46 -6.33 8.12 11.05
N HIS A 47 -5.17 8.00 10.41
CA HIS A 47 -4.18 9.08 10.37
C HIS A 47 -3.57 9.18 8.98
N GLY A 48 -3.45 10.39 8.44
CA GLY A 48 -2.95 10.62 7.07
C GLY A 48 -1.59 9.97 6.80
N ALA A 49 -0.68 9.97 7.78
CA ALA A 49 0.61 9.30 7.65
C ALA A 49 0.50 7.77 7.54
N TYR A 50 -0.40 7.13 8.30
CA TYR A 50 -0.61 5.68 8.18
C TYR A 50 -1.31 5.34 6.87
N THR A 51 -2.29 6.14 6.45
CA THR A 51 -2.89 6.03 5.12
C THR A 51 -1.85 6.11 4.01
N PHE A 52 -0.96 7.10 4.05
CA PHE A 52 0.11 7.25 3.06
C PHE A 52 1.08 6.06 3.05
N CYS A 53 1.57 5.64 4.22
CA CYS A 53 2.48 4.50 4.33
C CYS A 53 1.82 3.18 3.91
N ALA A 54 0.55 2.98 4.23
CA ALA A 54 -0.19 1.80 3.82
C ALA A 54 -0.39 1.75 2.30
N LEU A 55 -0.68 2.88 1.65
CA LEU A 55 -0.74 2.96 0.18
C LEU A 55 0.62 2.65 -0.46
N GLY A 56 1.72 3.17 0.10
CA GLY A 56 3.07 2.83 -0.34
C GLY A 56 3.40 1.35 -0.17
N CYS A 57 3.05 0.77 0.99
CA CYS A 57 3.20 -0.65 1.29
C CYS A 57 2.46 -1.53 0.27
N LEU A 58 1.19 -1.22 0.01
CA LEU A 58 0.39 -1.92 -1.00
C LEU A 58 1.00 -1.79 -2.40
N ALA A 59 1.47 -0.60 -2.79
CA ALA A 59 2.12 -0.39 -4.08
C ALA A 59 3.44 -1.17 -4.27
N ILE A 60 4.10 -1.59 -3.17
CA ILE A 60 5.28 -2.45 -3.20
C ILE A 60 4.89 -3.92 -3.44
N LEU A 61 3.75 -4.36 -2.90
CA LEU A 61 3.30 -5.75 -3.00
C LEU A 61 2.85 -6.12 -4.42
N ASP A 62 2.03 -5.28 -5.05
CA ASP A 62 1.58 -5.39 -6.44
C ASP A 62 1.01 -4.03 -6.86
N ALA A 63 0.58 -3.90 -8.12
CA ALA A 63 -0.08 -2.69 -8.57
C ALA A 63 -1.31 -2.37 -7.68
N PRO A 64 -1.50 -1.11 -7.23
CA PRO A 64 -2.57 -0.73 -6.29
C PRO A 64 -3.97 -1.21 -6.69
N HIS A 65 -4.28 -1.20 -7.99
CA HIS A 65 -5.57 -1.65 -8.52
C HIS A 65 -5.80 -3.17 -8.42
N ARG A 66 -4.76 -3.98 -8.18
CA ARG A 66 -4.83 -5.44 -7.99
C ARG A 66 -4.80 -5.83 -6.52
N ILE A 67 -3.98 -5.15 -5.72
CA ILE A 67 -3.75 -5.48 -4.31
C ILE A 67 -4.78 -4.86 -3.38
N ILE A 68 -5.35 -3.69 -3.72
CA ILE A 68 -6.43 -3.09 -2.94
C ILE A 68 -7.67 -3.92 -3.27
N PRO A 69 -8.12 -4.77 -2.33
CA PRO A 69 -9.25 -5.66 -2.58
C PRO A 69 -10.46 -4.84 -3.01
N LYS A 70 -11.34 -5.45 -3.80
CA LYS A 70 -12.66 -4.87 -4.01
C LYS A 70 -13.27 -4.51 -2.64
N PRO A 71 -13.89 -3.32 -2.52
CA PRO A 71 -14.55 -2.95 -1.28
C PRO A 71 -15.44 -4.10 -0.80
N ARG A 72 -15.66 -4.22 0.52
CA ARG A 72 -16.65 -5.16 1.05
C ARG A 72 -17.97 -4.89 0.33
N THR A 73 -18.44 -5.82 -0.49
CA THR A 73 -19.73 -5.67 -1.18
C THR A 73 -20.84 -5.64 -0.13
N GLY A 74 -21.58 -4.53 -0.02
CA GLY A 74 -22.69 -4.36 0.93
C GLY A 74 -22.70 -2.98 1.61
N ALA A 75 -23.45 -2.86 2.71
CA ALA A 75 -23.63 -1.62 3.47
C ALA A 75 -22.35 -1.06 4.15
N ASP A 76 -21.24 -1.81 4.09
CA ASP A 76 -19.94 -1.44 4.65
C ASP A 76 -19.00 -0.79 3.61
N GLN A 77 -19.45 -0.63 2.36
CA GLN A 77 -18.70 0.04 1.30
C GLN A 77 -18.87 1.56 1.45
N VAL A 78 -17.82 2.23 1.94
CA VAL A 78 -17.78 3.69 2.08
C VAL A 78 -17.30 4.39 0.80
N PHE A 79 -16.61 3.67 -0.09
CA PHE A 79 -15.97 4.23 -1.29
C PHE A 79 -16.49 3.60 -2.58
N ASP A 80 -16.73 4.43 -3.60
CA ASP A 80 -17.12 3.99 -4.93
C ASP A 80 -15.90 3.55 -5.74
N GLU A 81 -16.11 2.84 -6.85
CA GLU A 81 -15.01 2.43 -7.73
C GLU A 81 -14.25 3.63 -8.33
N GLU A 82 -14.88 4.81 -8.35
CA GLU A 82 -14.27 6.08 -8.76
C GLU A 82 -13.27 6.62 -7.73
N ASP A 83 -13.41 6.24 -6.45
CA ASP A 83 -12.49 6.61 -5.36
C ASP A 83 -11.24 5.73 -5.32
N ARG A 84 -11.11 4.77 -6.25
CA ARG A 84 -9.95 3.89 -6.30
C ARG A 84 -8.66 4.68 -6.53
N VAL A 85 -7.69 4.39 -5.68
CA VAL A 85 -6.35 4.93 -5.81
C VAL A 85 -5.72 4.47 -7.13
N ALA A 86 -5.37 5.42 -7.99
CA ALA A 86 -4.66 5.17 -9.25
C ALA A 86 -3.27 4.57 -9.02
N THR A 87 -2.60 4.09 -10.08
CA THR A 87 -1.25 3.52 -9.96
C THR A 87 -0.27 4.52 -9.33
N ILE A 88 0.29 4.11 -8.19
CA ILE A 88 1.31 4.84 -7.44
C ILE A 88 2.68 4.24 -7.76
N HIS A 89 3.67 5.10 -7.97
CA HIS A 89 5.05 4.67 -8.21
C HIS A 89 5.66 4.11 -6.91
N PRO A 90 6.11 2.84 -6.86
CA PRO A 90 6.49 2.15 -5.62
C PRO A 90 7.68 2.80 -4.89
N ALA A 91 8.55 3.50 -5.60
CA ALA A 91 9.68 4.22 -4.99
C ALA A 91 9.37 5.65 -4.50
N TYR A 92 8.36 6.32 -5.05
CA TYR A 92 8.11 7.75 -4.78
C TYR A 92 6.78 7.99 -4.08
N THR A 93 5.90 6.98 -4.04
CA THR A 93 4.57 7.07 -3.44
C THR A 93 3.75 8.25 -3.98
N ILE A 94 3.95 8.57 -5.27
CA ILE A 94 3.16 9.55 -6.03
C ILE A 94 2.60 8.89 -7.29
N PRO A 95 1.55 9.45 -7.92
CA PRO A 95 1.02 8.92 -9.17
C PRO A 95 2.12 8.78 -10.23
N GLU A 96 2.14 7.63 -10.91
CA GLU A 96 3.24 7.27 -11.81
C GLU A 96 3.46 8.31 -12.93
N GLN A 97 2.38 8.81 -13.52
CA GLN A 97 2.43 9.87 -14.54
C GLN A 97 3.11 11.15 -14.03
N LYS A 98 2.91 11.50 -12.76
CA LYS A 98 3.54 12.68 -12.14
C LYS A 98 5.02 12.47 -11.92
N ALA A 99 5.43 11.25 -11.53
CA ALA A 99 6.85 10.90 -11.42
C ALA A 99 7.57 11.03 -12.78
N TYR A 100 6.97 10.52 -13.88
CA TYR A 100 7.56 10.67 -15.21
C TYR A 100 7.58 12.12 -15.69
N ALA A 101 6.51 12.88 -15.48
CA ALA A 101 6.45 14.29 -15.85
C ALA A 101 7.53 15.12 -15.13
N MET A 102 7.74 14.86 -13.83
CA MET A 102 8.79 15.51 -13.03
C MET A 102 10.18 15.17 -13.60
N LYS A 103 10.46 13.88 -13.87
CA LYS A 103 11.73 13.44 -14.45
C LYS A 103 12.00 14.10 -15.81
N ALA A 104 11.01 14.11 -16.70
CA ALA A 104 11.12 14.72 -18.01
C ALA A 104 11.38 16.23 -17.92
N TYR A 105 10.71 16.91 -17.00
CA TYR A 105 10.89 18.35 -16.79
C TYR A 105 12.32 18.71 -16.38
N PHE A 106 12.91 18.00 -15.42
CA PHE A 106 14.27 18.28 -14.96
C PHE A 106 15.33 17.82 -15.97
N ALA A 107 15.12 16.71 -16.67
CA ALA A 107 16.03 16.26 -17.73
C ALA A 107 16.15 17.26 -18.90
N ALA A 108 15.09 18.04 -19.15
CA ALA A 108 15.08 19.05 -20.21
C ALA A 108 15.77 20.38 -19.79
N LYS A 109 16.16 20.55 -18.53
CA LYS A 109 16.84 21.77 -18.05
C LYS A 109 18.36 21.59 -18.06
N THR A 110 19.07 22.53 -18.67
CA THR A 110 20.52 22.67 -18.51
C THR A 110 20.85 23.40 -17.22
N GLY A 111 21.67 22.80 -16.35
CA GLY A 111 22.19 23.45 -15.14
C GLY A 111 21.52 23.05 -13.81
N PHE A 112 20.72 21.98 -13.82
CA PHE A 112 20.35 21.19 -12.64
C PHE A 112 20.99 19.80 -12.74
#